data_AF-A0A1E1L9K8-F1
#
_entry.id   AF-A0A1E1L9K8-F1
#
_cell.length_a   1.000
_cell.length_b   1.000
_cell.length_c   1.000
_cell.angle_alpha   90.00
_cell.angle_beta   90.00
_cell.angle_gamma   90.00
#
_symmetry.space_group_name_H-M   'P 1'
#
loop_
_entity.id
_entity.type
_entity.pdbx_description
1 polymer ?
#
loop_
_entity_poly.entity_id
_entity_poly.type
_entity_poly.pdbx_seq_one_letter_code
_entity_poly.pdbx_strand_id
1 'polypeptide(L)'
;MASLGNIPQRDNSKQFDIVETYNRFLYEDSEITMPVAAIEALIELLVQSNADTVYEFLDLVKTQSDYLKSRIPNSISLSAGTDLFQRYMISSMKPTSTGDFETVRQHLLSNGRLFVSRAKAARERIAAYGRHFVRDGSVVLTHGGSRVVGTLLGKAAEASKTGGNVRFRVIYVMNEAQSAESKAVVSLLRAKGVPVATISEGAVGYAMGKVDLVIVGAEGVVENGGIISRLGTYQIALLAKAAGKPFYVAAESHKFVRLYPLGQYDLGIDQQVIEFQTEDSKELTNDERTFADRTPTDEYFGNMDSPKPNSAVDAVDFTPPALVSALITESGVLTPSAVSEELISVWY
;
A
#
# COMPACT_ATOMS: atom_id res chain seq x y z
N MET A 1 -29.82 -1.02 -23.75
CA MET A 1 -29.60 0.44 -23.61
C MET A 1 -29.44 0.74 -22.13
N ALA A 2 -28.23 0.61 -21.60
CA ALA A 2 -27.91 0.98 -20.23
C ALA A 2 -27.55 2.47 -20.19
N SER A 3 -28.09 3.21 -19.23
CA SER A 3 -27.93 4.67 -19.14
C SER A 3 -26.47 5.05 -18.93
N LEU A 4 -25.94 5.86 -19.85
CA LEU A 4 -24.66 6.55 -19.74
C LEU A 4 -24.73 7.49 -18.52
N GLY A 5 -24.20 7.03 -17.39
CA GLY A 5 -24.04 7.85 -16.18
C GLY A 5 -23.04 8.98 -16.43
N ASN A 6 -23.38 10.17 -15.92
CA ASN A 6 -22.64 11.43 -16.04
C ASN A 6 -21.10 11.26 -16.06
N ILE A 7 -20.50 11.63 -17.18
CA ILE A 7 -19.06 11.87 -17.31
C ILE A 7 -18.80 13.28 -16.73
N PRO A 8 -17.79 13.46 -15.86
CA PRO A 8 -17.41 14.79 -15.36
C PRO A 8 -17.11 15.73 -16.53
N GLN A 9 -17.72 16.92 -16.55
CA GLN A 9 -17.50 17.91 -17.60
C GLN A 9 -16.15 18.63 -17.42
N ARG A 10 -15.54 19.05 -18.54
CA ARG A 10 -14.29 19.82 -18.57
C ARG A 10 -14.47 21.16 -17.86
N ASP A 11 -13.74 21.40 -16.77
CA ASP A 11 -13.65 22.70 -16.12
C ASP A 11 -12.31 23.37 -16.51
N ASN A 12 -12.37 24.40 -17.37
CA ASN A 12 -11.19 25.06 -17.96
C ASN A 12 -10.53 26.11 -17.04
N SER A 13 -10.93 26.20 -15.76
CA SER A 13 -10.61 27.36 -14.91
C SER A 13 -9.51 27.16 -13.86
N LYS A 14 -9.01 25.93 -13.65
CA LYS A 14 -7.92 25.64 -12.69
C LYS A 14 -6.80 24.80 -13.31
N GLN A 15 -5.55 25.14 -13.00
CA GLN A 15 -4.39 24.30 -13.32
C GLN A 15 -4.49 23.01 -12.51
N PHE A 16 -4.52 21.85 -13.17
CA PHE A 16 -4.66 20.56 -12.50
C PHE A 16 -3.40 20.22 -11.69
N ASP A 17 -3.59 19.97 -10.39
CA ASP A 17 -2.55 19.44 -9.51
C ASP A 17 -2.83 17.95 -9.19
N ILE A 18 -1.93 17.09 -9.66
CA ILE A 18 -2.00 15.64 -9.44
C ILE A 18 -1.82 15.27 -7.96
N VAL A 19 -1.02 16.04 -7.21
CA VAL A 19 -0.71 15.75 -5.80
C VAL A 19 -1.91 16.09 -4.93
N GLU A 20 -2.55 17.24 -5.17
CA GLU A 20 -3.80 17.61 -4.50
C GLU A 20 -4.90 16.58 -4.79
N THR A 21 -5.06 16.21 -6.06
CA THR A 21 -6.05 15.23 -6.50
C THR A 21 -5.82 13.85 -5.86
N TYR A 22 -4.58 13.38 -5.82
CA TYR A 22 -4.19 12.14 -5.16
C TYR A 22 -4.52 12.15 -3.66
N ASN A 23 -4.15 13.22 -2.96
CA ASN A 23 -4.43 13.36 -1.52
C ASN A 23 -5.93 13.48 -1.24
N ARG A 24 -6.69 14.13 -2.11
CA ARG A 24 -8.16 14.19 -2.03
C ARG A 24 -8.77 12.80 -2.06
N PHE A 25 -8.35 11.93 -2.99
CA PHE A 25 -8.87 10.55 -3.05
C PHE A 25 -8.57 9.74 -1.78
N LEU A 26 -7.38 9.92 -1.19
CA LEU A 26 -7.03 9.27 0.08
C LEU A 26 -7.87 9.78 1.26
N TYR A 27 -8.25 11.06 1.25
CA TYR A 27 -9.06 11.67 2.29
C TYR A 27 -10.55 11.28 2.18
N GLU A 28 -11.09 11.26 0.96
CA GLU A 28 -12.50 10.96 0.70
C GLU A 28 -12.83 9.47 0.91
N ASP A 29 -11.94 8.56 0.52
CA ASP A 29 -12.17 7.12 0.60
C ASP A 29 -11.09 6.41 1.43
N SER A 30 -11.36 6.19 2.70
CA SER A 30 -10.46 5.44 3.60
C SER A 30 -10.18 3.99 3.15
N GLU A 31 -10.99 3.42 2.27
CA GLU A 31 -10.79 2.07 1.75
C GLU A 31 -9.86 2.01 0.55
N ILE A 32 -9.54 3.13 -0.10
CA ILE A 32 -8.72 3.17 -1.31
C ILE A 32 -7.24 2.92 -1.00
N THR A 33 -6.57 2.09 -1.80
CA THR A 33 -5.13 1.86 -1.65
C THR A 33 -4.34 2.93 -2.39
N MET A 34 -3.11 3.24 -1.94
CA MET A 34 -2.25 4.23 -2.61
C MET A 34 -2.06 3.97 -4.11
N PRO A 35 -1.81 2.73 -4.60
CA PRO A 35 -1.71 2.47 -6.03
C PRO A 35 -3.01 2.82 -6.78
N VAL A 36 -4.17 2.54 -6.17
CA VAL A 36 -5.48 2.79 -6.76
C VAL A 36 -5.80 4.29 -6.79
N ALA A 37 -5.47 5.03 -5.73
CA ALA A 37 -5.60 6.48 -5.68
C ALA A 37 -4.72 7.16 -6.73
N ALA A 38 -3.50 6.67 -6.96
CA ALA A 38 -2.62 7.17 -8.01
C ALA A 38 -3.22 6.95 -9.41
N ILE A 39 -3.83 5.79 -9.64
CA ILE A 39 -4.52 5.48 -10.91
C ILE A 39 -5.72 6.41 -11.12
N GLU A 40 -6.56 6.62 -10.10
CA GLU A 40 -7.70 7.56 -10.19
C GLU A 40 -7.25 9.01 -10.45
N ALA A 41 -6.19 9.46 -9.79
CA ALA A 41 -5.62 10.77 -10.03
C ALA A 41 -5.11 10.93 -11.48
N LEU A 42 -4.46 9.89 -12.03
CA LEU A 42 -4.03 9.87 -13.42
C LEU A 42 -5.22 9.80 -14.40
N ILE A 43 -6.30 9.09 -14.07
CA ILE A 43 -7.52 9.08 -14.89
C ILE A 43 -8.15 10.46 -14.94
N GLU A 44 -8.23 11.16 -13.80
CA GLU A 44 -8.79 12.50 -13.73
C GLU A 44 -7.95 13.53 -14.51
N LEU A 45 -6.62 13.44 -14.41
CA LEU A 45 -5.69 14.19 -15.26
C LEU A 45 -6.04 14.00 -16.74
N LEU A 46 -6.28 12.77 -17.16
CA LEU A 46 -6.57 12.44 -18.54
C LEU A 46 -7.94 12.95 -18.99
N VAL A 47 -8.94 13.01 -18.11
CA VAL A 47 -10.25 13.63 -18.42
C VAL A 47 -10.10 15.12 -18.70
N GLN A 48 -9.24 15.82 -17.93
CA GLN A 48 -9.02 17.25 -18.05
C GLN A 48 -8.02 17.64 -19.15
N SER A 49 -7.16 16.72 -19.58
CA SER A 49 -6.14 16.97 -20.60
C SER A 49 -6.71 17.20 -22.01
N ASN A 50 -6.07 18.05 -22.80
CA ASN A 50 -6.36 18.25 -24.23
C ASN A 50 -5.33 17.55 -25.14
N ALA A 51 -4.68 16.48 -24.66
CA ALA A 51 -3.74 15.73 -25.50
C ALA A 51 -4.49 15.09 -26.68
N ASP A 52 -4.02 15.40 -27.90
CA ASP A 52 -4.65 14.96 -29.15
C ASP A 52 -3.89 13.78 -29.78
N THR A 53 -2.63 13.58 -29.39
CA THR A 53 -1.80 12.49 -29.89
C THR A 53 -1.48 11.45 -28.81
N VAL A 54 -1.25 10.21 -29.26
CA VAL A 54 -0.79 9.11 -28.39
C VAL A 54 0.52 9.46 -27.67
N TYR A 55 1.43 10.17 -28.35
CA TYR A 55 2.71 10.56 -27.78
C TYR A 55 2.53 11.57 -26.64
N GLU A 56 1.79 12.67 -26.87
CA GLU A 56 1.50 13.67 -25.83
C GLU A 56 0.79 13.05 -24.62
N PHE A 57 -0.11 12.10 -24.87
CA PHE A 57 -0.84 11.41 -23.80
C PHE A 57 0.08 10.55 -22.93
N LEU A 58 0.99 9.79 -23.54
CA LEU A 58 1.97 8.97 -22.82
C LEU A 58 3.00 9.83 -22.08
N ASP A 59 3.48 10.90 -22.72
CA ASP A 59 4.43 11.84 -22.13
C ASP A 59 3.82 12.55 -20.92
N LEU A 60 2.59 13.06 -21.04
CA LEU A 60 1.86 13.70 -19.94
C LEU A 60 1.71 12.78 -18.72
N VAL A 61 1.28 11.53 -18.94
CA VAL A 61 1.12 10.56 -17.85
C VAL A 61 2.47 10.26 -17.20
N LYS A 62 3.53 10.13 -17.99
CA LYS A 62 4.88 9.88 -17.48
C LYS A 62 5.37 11.06 -16.62
N THR A 63 5.31 12.29 -17.15
CA THR A 63 5.73 13.50 -16.43
C THR A 63 4.96 13.68 -15.12
N GLN A 64 3.64 13.49 -15.12
CA GLN A 64 2.82 13.63 -13.92
C GLN A 64 3.02 12.48 -12.93
N SER A 65 3.29 11.27 -13.42
CA SER A 65 3.67 10.13 -12.56
C SER A 65 4.99 10.38 -11.85
N ASP A 66 6.01 10.86 -12.58
CA ASP A 66 7.33 11.17 -12.01
C ASP A 66 7.24 12.35 -11.02
N TYR A 67 6.44 13.36 -11.34
CA TYR A 67 6.13 14.46 -10.43
C TYR A 67 5.48 13.95 -9.14
N LEU A 68 4.44 13.12 -9.23
CA LEU A 68 3.77 12.52 -8.07
C LEU A 68 4.74 11.68 -7.22
N LYS A 69 5.58 10.85 -7.86
CA LYS A 69 6.61 10.03 -7.17
C LYS A 69 7.62 10.88 -6.40
N SER A 70 8.01 12.04 -6.93
CA SER A 70 8.98 12.93 -6.27
C SER A 70 8.41 13.72 -5.08
N ARG A 71 7.08 13.92 -5.04
CA ARG A 71 6.42 14.71 -4.00
C ARG A 71 5.95 13.89 -2.80
N ILE A 72 5.67 12.60 -3.00
CA ILE A 72 5.26 11.70 -1.93
C ILE A 72 6.48 11.01 -1.32
N PRO A 73 6.74 11.16 0.00
CA PRO A 73 7.95 10.64 0.64
C PRO A 73 8.16 9.12 0.51
N ASN A 74 7.10 8.32 0.66
CA ASN A 74 7.11 6.88 0.41
C ASN A 74 6.32 6.58 -0.88
N SER A 75 7.03 6.60 -2.01
CA SER A 75 6.44 6.42 -3.33
C SER A 75 6.43 4.96 -3.82
N ILE A 76 6.74 3.98 -2.98
CA ILE A 76 6.84 2.56 -3.41
C ILE A 76 5.46 1.98 -3.76
N SER A 77 4.46 2.20 -2.90
CA SER A 77 3.13 1.68 -3.18
C SER A 77 2.48 2.43 -4.35
N LEU A 78 2.61 3.76 -4.40
CA LEU A 78 2.06 4.54 -5.51
C LEU A 78 2.75 4.22 -6.84
N SER A 79 4.06 3.92 -6.83
CA SER A 79 4.80 3.62 -8.07
C SER A 79 4.25 2.37 -8.75
N ALA A 80 3.88 1.34 -7.98
CA ALA A 80 3.19 0.16 -8.49
C ALA A 80 1.95 0.54 -9.34
N GLY A 81 1.14 1.48 -8.82
CA GLY A 81 -0.07 1.94 -9.49
C GLY A 81 0.23 2.73 -10.75
N THR A 82 1.15 3.69 -10.68
CA THR A 82 1.55 4.49 -11.84
C THR A 82 2.17 3.65 -12.95
N ASP A 83 3.00 2.67 -12.57
CA ASP A 83 3.72 1.80 -13.50
C ASP A 83 2.74 0.84 -14.19
N LEU A 84 1.83 0.25 -13.42
CA LEU A 84 0.75 -0.60 -13.93
C LEU A 84 -0.14 0.17 -14.91
N PHE A 85 -0.48 1.43 -14.60
CA PHE A 85 -1.29 2.27 -15.46
C PHE A 85 -0.61 2.60 -16.78
N GLN A 86 0.67 3.03 -16.73
CA GLN A 86 1.47 3.29 -17.92
C GLN A 86 1.57 2.03 -18.80
N ARG A 87 1.82 0.86 -18.20
CA ARG A 87 1.87 -0.41 -18.92
C ARG A 87 0.54 -0.76 -19.58
N TYR A 88 -0.56 -0.59 -18.86
CA TYR A 88 -1.90 -0.83 -19.36
C TYR A 88 -2.23 0.08 -20.56
N MET A 89 -1.84 1.36 -20.49
CA MET A 89 -1.98 2.30 -21.61
C MET A 89 -1.17 1.86 -22.83
N ILE A 90 0.11 1.56 -22.66
CA ILE A 90 0.98 1.10 -23.76
C ILE A 90 0.43 -0.19 -24.39
N SER A 91 -0.06 -1.13 -23.59
CA SER A 91 -0.64 -2.38 -24.08
C SER A 91 -1.93 -2.15 -24.87
N SER A 92 -2.79 -1.25 -24.40
CA SER A 92 -4.06 -0.90 -25.05
C SER A 92 -3.86 -0.17 -26.38
N MET A 93 -2.74 0.55 -26.53
CA MET A 93 -2.39 1.33 -27.72
C MET A 93 -1.58 0.56 -28.78
N LYS A 94 -1.31 -0.75 -28.58
CA LYS A 94 -0.60 -1.56 -29.58
C LYS A 94 -1.40 -1.65 -30.91
N PRO A 95 -0.72 -1.60 -32.07
CA PRO A 95 -1.33 -1.38 -33.40
C PRO A 95 -2.25 -2.51 -33.92
N THR A 96 -2.46 -3.58 -33.16
CA THR A 96 -3.50 -4.59 -33.45
C THR A 96 -4.91 -4.04 -33.24
N SER A 97 -5.05 -2.91 -32.55
CA SER A 97 -6.31 -2.20 -32.33
C SER A 97 -6.47 -1.11 -33.41
N THR A 98 -7.22 -1.38 -34.48
CA THR A 98 -7.64 -0.38 -35.48
C THR A 98 -8.70 0.59 -34.91
N GLY A 99 -8.42 1.20 -33.76
CA GLY A 99 -9.31 2.11 -33.06
C GLY A 99 -8.87 3.56 -33.20
N ASP A 100 -9.82 4.46 -33.39
CA ASP A 100 -9.64 5.90 -33.23
C ASP A 100 -9.13 6.22 -31.81
N PHE A 101 -8.26 7.21 -31.67
CA PHE A 101 -7.64 7.59 -30.39
C PHE A 101 -8.69 7.89 -29.32
N GLU A 102 -9.81 8.50 -29.71
CA GLU A 102 -10.94 8.78 -28.82
C GLU A 102 -11.59 7.49 -28.29
N THR A 103 -11.64 6.43 -29.10
CA THR A 103 -12.17 5.14 -28.65
C THR A 103 -11.26 4.51 -27.59
N VAL A 104 -9.94 4.60 -27.79
CA VAL A 104 -8.95 4.14 -26.80
C VAL A 104 -9.05 4.97 -25.51
N ARG A 105 -9.20 6.29 -25.63
CA ARG A 105 -9.41 7.20 -24.49
C ARG A 105 -10.64 6.81 -23.68
N GLN A 106 -11.80 6.65 -24.32
CA GLN A 106 -13.03 6.23 -23.64
C GLN A 106 -12.89 4.85 -22.99
N HIS A 107 -12.20 3.91 -23.65
CA HIS A 107 -11.92 2.60 -23.10
C HIS A 107 -11.05 2.68 -21.83
N LEU A 108 -10.01 3.53 -21.81
CA LEU A 108 -9.18 3.76 -20.62
C LEU A 108 -10.00 4.33 -19.45
N LEU A 109 -10.84 5.34 -19.71
CA LEU A 109 -11.69 5.96 -18.70
C LEU A 109 -12.72 4.98 -18.10
N SER A 110 -13.34 4.17 -18.96
CA SER A 110 -14.29 3.14 -18.52
C SER A 110 -13.62 2.06 -17.66
N ASN A 111 -12.44 1.62 -18.07
CA ASN A 111 -11.68 0.61 -17.34
C ASN A 111 -11.07 1.13 -16.03
N GLY A 112 -10.82 2.43 -15.93
CA GLY A 112 -10.35 3.07 -14.69
C GLY A 112 -11.30 2.83 -13.51
N ARG A 113 -12.59 3.09 -13.69
CA ARG A 113 -13.63 2.80 -12.68
C ARG A 113 -13.73 1.30 -12.36
N LEU A 114 -13.58 0.47 -13.40
CA LEU A 114 -13.55 -0.99 -13.23
C LEU A 114 -12.34 -1.43 -12.40
N PHE A 115 -11.21 -0.74 -12.49
CA PHE A 115 -10.02 -1.04 -11.71
C PHE A 115 -10.26 -0.83 -10.20
N VAL A 116 -10.86 0.30 -9.81
CA VAL A 116 -11.17 0.58 -8.39
C VAL A 116 -12.10 -0.46 -7.80
N SER A 117 -13.19 -0.78 -8.51
CA SER A 117 -14.11 -1.83 -8.07
C SER A 117 -13.42 -3.20 -7.95
N ARG A 118 -12.53 -3.55 -8.89
CA ARG A 118 -11.72 -4.78 -8.84
C ARG A 118 -10.75 -4.77 -7.66
N ALA A 119 -10.12 -3.64 -7.35
CA ALA A 119 -9.19 -3.49 -6.24
C ALA A 119 -9.89 -3.68 -4.89
N LYS A 120 -11.08 -3.09 -4.70
CA LYS A 120 -11.91 -3.35 -3.50
C LYS A 120 -12.31 -4.83 -3.41
N ALA A 121 -12.74 -5.42 -4.53
CA ALA A 121 -13.08 -6.84 -4.59
C ALA A 121 -11.87 -7.79 -4.39
N ALA A 122 -10.65 -7.34 -4.67
CA ALA A 122 -9.43 -8.13 -4.46
C ALA A 122 -9.21 -8.38 -2.96
N ARG A 123 -9.38 -7.37 -2.11
CA ARG A 123 -9.28 -7.50 -0.65
C ARG A 123 -10.24 -8.56 -0.10
N GLU A 124 -11.48 -8.55 -0.58
CA GLU A 124 -12.51 -9.51 -0.20
C GLU A 124 -12.17 -10.95 -0.62
N ARG A 125 -11.57 -11.12 -1.80
CA ARG A 125 -11.09 -12.41 -2.31
C ARG A 125 -9.88 -12.92 -1.51
N ILE A 126 -8.91 -12.06 -1.22
CA ILE A 126 -7.75 -12.40 -0.38
C ILE A 126 -8.22 -12.85 1.00
N ALA A 127 -9.17 -12.14 1.61
CA ALA A 127 -9.73 -12.52 2.89
C ALA A 127 -10.45 -13.88 2.83
N ALA A 128 -11.13 -14.19 1.71
CA ALA A 128 -11.80 -15.48 1.52
C ALA A 128 -10.81 -16.66 1.41
N TYR A 129 -9.67 -16.48 0.75
CA TYR A 129 -8.59 -17.48 0.71
C TYR A 129 -7.83 -17.56 2.04
N GLY A 130 -7.47 -16.40 2.58
CA GLY A 130 -6.62 -16.28 3.76
C GLY A 130 -7.26 -16.80 5.05
N ARG A 131 -8.59 -16.78 5.16
CA ARG A 131 -9.29 -17.35 6.34
C ARG A 131 -8.96 -18.82 6.59
N HIS A 132 -8.61 -19.57 5.55
CA HIS A 132 -8.31 -21.01 5.65
C HIS A 132 -6.95 -21.30 6.33
N PHE A 133 -6.08 -20.30 6.42
CA PHE A 133 -4.80 -20.40 7.15
C PHE A 133 -4.98 -20.29 8.67
N VAL A 134 -6.06 -19.63 9.12
CA VAL A 134 -6.39 -19.50 10.53
C VAL A 134 -7.11 -20.77 10.99
N ARG A 135 -6.43 -21.58 11.82
CA ARG A 135 -6.95 -22.86 12.33
C ARG A 135 -7.59 -22.71 13.70
N ASP A 136 -8.43 -23.67 14.09
CA ASP A 136 -8.96 -23.72 15.46
C ASP A 136 -7.80 -23.86 16.47
N GLY A 137 -7.93 -23.16 17.59
CA GLY A 137 -6.93 -23.05 18.65
C GLY A 137 -5.75 -22.12 18.35
N SER A 138 -5.58 -21.66 17.10
CA SER A 138 -4.35 -20.96 16.69
C SER A 138 -4.20 -19.55 17.29
N VAL A 139 -2.94 -19.15 17.46
CA VAL A 139 -2.55 -17.79 17.84
C VAL A 139 -1.85 -17.13 16.66
N VAL A 140 -2.48 -16.08 16.12
CA VAL A 140 -1.97 -15.30 14.99
C VAL A 140 -1.25 -14.06 15.53
N LEU A 141 -0.02 -13.81 15.07
CA LEU A 141 0.65 -12.53 15.28
C LEU A 141 0.51 -11.64 14.03
N THR A 142 0.20 -10.36 14.24
CA THR A 142 0.08 -9.36 13.18
C THR A 142 0.70 -8.02 13.60
N HIS A 143 1.07 -7.20 12.62
CA HIS A 143 1.68 -5.89 12.78
C HIS A 143 1.17 -4.91 11.70
N GLY A 144 1.15 -3.62 12.04
CA GLY A 144 0.74 -2.51 11.16
C GLY A 144 -0.78 -2.44 10.89
N GLY A 145 -1.23 -1.34 10.28
CA GLY A 145 -2.64 -1.13 9.93
C GLY A 145 -3.12 -1.79 8.64
N SER A 146 -2.70 -3.02 8.35
CA SER A 146 -3.06 -3.66 7.10
C SER A 146 -4.56 -3.96 7.00
N ARG A 147 -5.24 -3.21 6.12
CA ARG A 147 -6.68 -3.38 5.84
C ARG A 147 -7.02 -4.79 5.37
N VAL A 148 -6.21 -5.38 4.50
CA VAL A 148 -6.45 -6.75 4.00
C VAL A 148 -6.31 -7.80 5.10
N VAL A 149 -5.37 -7.63 6.03
CA VAL A 149 -5.24 -8.53 7.19
C VAL A 149 -6.42 -8.35 8.15
N GLY A 150 -6.87 -7.12 8.38
CA GLY A 150 -8.07 -6.83 9.16
C GLY A 150 -9.32 -7.51 8.58
N THR A 151 -9.54 -7.41 7.26
CA THR A 151 -10.64 -8.09 6.56
C THR A 151 -10.51 -9.61 6.64
N LEU A 152 -9.30 -10.16 6.45
CA LEU A 152 -9.01 -11.59 6.53
C LEU A 152 -9.35 -12.16 7.91
N LEU A 153 -8.82 -11.57 8.98
CA LEU A 153 -9.10 -11.99 10.35
C LEU A 153 -10.57 -11.78 10.72
N GLY A 154 -11.18 -10.70 10.22
CA GLY A 154 -12.61 -10.45 10.37
C GLY A 154 -13.47 -11.55 9.73
N LYS A 155 -13.16 -11.97 8.50
CA LYS A 155 -13.84 -13.09 7.84
C LYS A 155 -13.62 -14.42 8.55
N ALA A 156 -12.41 -14.65 9.05
CA ALA A 156 -12.12 -15.83 9.86
C ALA A 156 -13.02 -15.87 11.10
N ALA A 157 -13.20 -14.74 11.78
CA ALA A 157 -14.09 -14.63 12.94
C ALA A 157 -15.58 -14.78 12.61
N GLU A 158 -16.04 -14.25 11.47
CA GLU A 158 -17.42 -14.40 11.00
C GLU A 158 -17.75 -15.85 10.66
N ALA A 159 -16.83 -16.56 10.00
CA ALA A 159 -16.97 -17.98 9.70
C ALA A 159 -17.08 -18.83 10.98
N SER A 160 -16.43 -18.41 12.06
CA SER A 160 -16.55 -19.07 13.37
C SER A 160 -17.94 -18.92 14.00
N LYS A 161 -18.64 -17.82 13.72
CA LYS A 161 -19.99 -17.57 14.27
C LYS A 161 -21.09 -18.33 13.54
N THR A 162 -20.93 -18.52 12.23
CA THR A 162 -21.96 -19.12 11.36
C THR A 162 -21.90 -20.64 11.26
N GLY A 163 -21.19 -21.30 12.19
CA GLY A 163 -21.10 -22.77 12.27
C GLY A 163 -19.69 -23.34 12.14
N GLY A 164 -18.66 -22.50 11.98
CA GLY A 164 -17.27 -22.92 12.01
C GLY A 164 -16.74 -23.09 13.44
N ASN A 165 -16.09 -24.21 13.73
CA ASN A 165 -15.44 -24.43 15.04
C ASN A 165 -14.11 -23.66 15.20
N VAL A 166 -13.83 -22.62 14.41
CA VAL A 166 -12.50 -21.98 14.40
C VAL A 166 -12.39 -20.92 15.49
N ARG A 167 -11.84 -21.24 16.64
CA ARG A 167 -11.52 -20.25 17.68
C ARG A 167 -10.05 -19.91 17.61
N PHE A 168 -9.72 -18.64 17.42
CA PHE A 168 -8.32 -18.19 17.37
C PHE A 168 -8.14 -16.95 18.24
N ARG A 169 -6.88 -16.64 18.53
CA ARG A 169 -6.48 -15.45 19.28
C ARG A 169 -5.50 -14.64 18.44
N VAL A 170 -5.46 -13.34 18.66
CA VAL A 170 -4.55 -12.44 17.95
C VAL A 170 -3.61 -11.76 18.94
N ILE A 171 -2.32 -11.78 18.63
CA ILE A 171 -1.31 -10.93 19.24
C ILE A 171 -1.00 -9.82 18.25
N TYR A 172 -1.35 -8.59 18.61
CA TYR A 172 -1.13 -7.41 17.78
C TYR A 172 0.08 -6.65 18.29
N VAL A 173 1.07 -6.41 17.41
CA VAL A 173 2.25 -5.59 17.70
C VAL A 173 1.89 -4.13 17.46
N MET A 174 1.93 -3.33 18.53
CA MET A 174 1.62 -1.90 18.50
C MET A 174 2.82 -1.12 17.96
N ASN A 175 2.58 -0.29 16.94
CA ASN A 175 3.53 0.71 16.50
C ASN A 175 3.23 2.02 17.25
N GLU A 176 4.21 2.55 18.00
CA GLU A 176 4.03 3.76 18.80
C GLU A 176 3.88 5.01 17.95
N ALA A 177 4.63 5.11 16.84
CA ALA A 177 4.54 6.22 15.89
C ALA A 177 3.16 6.29 15.20
N GLN A 178 2.50 5.14 15.01
CA GLN A 178 1.16 5.04 14.42
C GLN A 178 0.13 4.42 15.39
N SER A 179 0.11 4.94 16.63
CA SER A 179 -0.76 4.41 17.68
C SER A 179 -2.25 4.46 17.32
N ALA A 180 -2.71 5.51 16.62
CA ALA A 180 -4.10 5.66 16.22
C ALA A 180 -4.57 4.56 15.25
N GLU A 181 -3.75 4.29 14.21
CA GLU A 181 -3.99 3.23 13.23
C GLU A 181 -4.07 1.86 13.92
N SER A 182 -3.09 1.58 14.79
CA SER A 182 -3.03 0.33 15.55
C SER A 182 -4.25 0.13 16.45
N LYS A 183 -4.67 1.18 17.17
CA LYS A 183 -5.88 1.15 18.03
C LYS A 183 -7.15 0.90 17.22
N ALA A 184 -7.26 1.46 16.02
CA ALA A 184 -8.42 1.26 15.16
C ALA A 184 -8.57 -0.22 14.74
N VAL A 185 -7.48 -0.85 14.31
CA VAL A 185 -7.49 -2.28 13.92
C VAL A 185 -7.82 -3.18 15.11
N VAL A 186 -7.18 -2.95 16.26
CA VAL A 186 -7.45 -3.72 17.49
C VAL A 186 -8.91 -3.59 17.92
N SER A 187 -9.47 -2.38 17.86
CA SER A 187 -10.87 -2.11 18.22
C SER A 187 -11.83 -2.83 17.27
N LEU A 188 -11.54 -2.81 15.96
CA LEU A 188 -12.33 -3.51 14.94
C LEU A 188 -12.37 -5.03 15.18
N LEU A 189 -11.21 -5.64 15.44
CA LEU A 189 -11.11 -7.08 15.71
C LEU A 189 -11.83 -7.48 17.00
N ARG A 190 -11.67 -6.68 18.07
CA ARG A 190 -12.38 -6.89 19.34
C ARG A 190 -13.89 -6.74 19.17
N ALA A 191 -14.36 -5.76 18.40
CA ALA A 191 -15.79 -5.60 18.08
C ALA A 191 -16.35 -6.82 17.32
N LYS A 192 -15.53 -7.47 16.48
CA LYS A 192 -15.89 -8.74 15.83
C LYS A 192 -15.85 -9.95 16.77
N GLY A 193 -15.45 -9.79 18.04
CA GLY A 193 -15.42 -10.86 19.04
C GLY A 193 -14.13 -11.67 19.06
N VAL A 194 -13.06 -11.18 18.42
CA VAL A 194 -11.74 -11.83 18.45
C VAL A 194 -11.00 -11.43 19.73
N PRO A 195 -10.45 -12.38 20.50
CA PRO A 195 -9.57 -12.04 21.62
C PRO A 195 -8.23 -11.48 21.11
N VAL A 196 -7.97 -10.20 21.36
CA VAL A 196 -6.75 -9.49 20.92
C VAL A 196 -5.92 -9.03 22.11
N ALA A 197 -4.70 -9.54 22.21
CA ALA A 197 -3.66 -9.03 23.10
C ALA A 197 -2.76 -8.04 22.34
N THR A 198 -2.45 -6.90 22.95
CA THR A 198 -1.55 -5.89 22.36
C THR A 198 -0.19 -5.96 23.04
N ILE A 199 0.88 -5.95 22.25
CA ILE A 199 2.27 -5.97 22.74
C ILE A 199 3.08 -4.85 22.10
N SER A 200 4.18 -4.43 22.72
CA SER A 200 5.16 -3.53 22.10
C SER A 200 6.06 -4.28 21.12
N GLU A 201 6.76 -3.54 20.26
CA GLU A 201 7.72 -4.09 19.29
C GLU A 201 8.83 -4.91 19.97
N GLY A 202 9.31 -4.48 21.14
CA GLY A 202 10.33 -5.21 21.91
C GLY A 202 9.86 -6.54 22.51
N ALA A 203 8.54 -6.77 22.61
CA ALA A 203 7.96 -7.98 23.20
C ALA A 203 7.71 -9.10 22.17
N VAL A 204 7.98 -8.87 20.89
CA VAL A 204 7.74 -9.85 19.80
C VAL A 204 8.48 -11.17 20.07
N GLY A 205 9.77 -11.10 20.44
CA GLY A 205 10.58 -12.28 20.73
C GLY A 205 10.01 -13.13 21.87
N TYR A 206 9.53 -12.48 22.94
CA TYR A 206 8.88 -13.15 24.07
C TYR A 206 7.54 -13.80 23.65
N ALA A 207 6.73 -13.09 22.87
CA ALA A 207 5.44 -13.56 22.43
C ALA A 207 5.53 -14.73 21.44
N MET A 208 6.61 -14.83 20.66
CA MET A 208 6.77 -15.82 19.60
C MET A 208 6.61 -17.27 20.06
N GLY A 209 6.95 -17.59 21.32
CA GLY A 209 6.74 -18.92 21.91
C GLY A 209 5.26 -19.33 22.02
N LYS A 210 4.34 -18.36 22.02
CA LYS A 210 2.88 -18.58 22.04
C LYS A 210 2.22 -18.44 20.67
N VAL A 211 2.97 -18.01 19.64
CA VAL A 211 2.45 -17.77 18.29
C VAL A 211 2.50 -19.05 17.47
N ASP A 212 1.47 -19.30 16.68
CA ASP A 212 1.41 -20.43 15.75
C ASP A 212 1.70 -20.02 14.31
N LEU A 213 1.27 -18.82 13.92
CA LEU A 213 1.55 -18.24 12.61
C LEU A 213 1.62 -16.71 12.67
N VAL A 214 2.36 -16.12 11.73
CA VAL A 214 2.41 -14.67 11.53
C VAL A 214 1.69 -14.33 10.23
N ILE A 215 0.83 -13.31 10.26
CA ILE A 215 0.20 -12.74 9.06
C ILE A 215 0.44 -11.23 9.08
N VAL A 216 1.06 -10.70 8.02
CA VAL A 216 1.29 -9.26 7.84
C VAL A 216 0.76 -8.76 6.49
N GLY A 217 0.60 -7.45 6.37
CA GLY A 217 0.36 -6.81 5.07
C GLY A 217 1.65 -6.43 4.36
N ALA A 218 1.52 -6.02 3.11
CA ALA A 218 2.58 -5.35 2.36
C ALA A 218 2.08 -4.03 1.76
N GLU A 219 2.99 -3.07 1.66
CA GLU A 219 2.84 -1.84 0.87
C GLU A 219 3.27 -2.06 -0.58
N GLY A 220 4.32 -2.88 -0.77
CA GLY A 220 4.81 -3.31 -2.07
C GLY A 220 5.35 -4.73 -2.03
N VAL A 221 5.23 -5.45 -3.15
CA VAL A 221 5.87 -6.76 -3.35
C VAL A 221 6.85 -6.61 -4.52
N VAL A 222 8.12 -6.92 -4.27
CA VAL A 222 9.20 -6.70 -5.24
C VAL A 222 9.43 -7.90 -6.16
N GLU A 223 10.26 -7.76 -7.19
CA GLU A 223 10.43 -8.75 -8.27
C GLU A 223 10.89 -10.13 -7.79
N ASN A 224 11.68 -10.20 -6.72
CA ASN A 224 12.12 -11.48 -6.12
C ASN A 224 11.11 -12.10 -5.14
N GLY A 225 9.92 -11.51 -5.00
CA GLY A 225 8.90 -11.93 -4.04
C GLY A 225 9.16 -11.50 -2.59
N GLY A 226 10.17 -10.67 -2.36
CA GLY A 226 10.35 -9.97 -1.10
C GLY A 226 9.24 -8.93 -0.89
N ILE A 227 9.08 -8.49 0.36
CA ILE A 227 7.96 -7.61 0.73
C ILE A 227 8.50 -6.32 1.34
N ILE A 228 7.89 -5.21 0.98
CA ILE A 228 8.13 -3.90 1.56
C ILE A 228 6.90 -3.56 2.39
N SER A 229 7.10 -3.30 3.67
CA SER A 229 6.02 -3.03 4.61
C SER A 229 6.49 -2.11 5.73
N ARG A 230 5.58 -1.77 6.63
CA ARG A 230 5.86 -0.91 7.80
C ARG A 230 7.09 -1.42 8.55
N LEU A 231 7.93 -0.48 8.99
CA LEU A 231 9.15 -0.75 9.77
C LEU A 231 8.87 -1.72 10.93
N GLY A 232 9.73 -2.72 11.11
CA GLY A 232 9.60 -3.78 12.11
C GLY A 232 9.11 -5.11 11.53
N THR A 233 8.57 -5.10 10.31
CA THR A 233 8.11 -6.32 9.63
C THR A 233 9.25 -7.30 9.38
N TYR A 234 10.43 -6.81 8.98
CA TYR A 234 11.62 -7.64 8.80
C TYR A 234 12.09 -8.29 10.11
N GLN A 235 12.02 -7.56 11.23
CA GLN A 235 12.38 -8.09 12.55
C GLN A 235 11.46 -9.23 12.97
N ILE A 236 10.15 -9.06 12.77
CA ILE A 236 9.15 -10.10 13.03
C ILE A 236 9.41 -11.32 12.16
N ALA A 237 9.72 -11.14 10.87
CA ALA A 237 10.00 -12.22 9.94
C ALA A 237 11.24 -13.05 10.35
N LEU A 238 12.32 -12.39 10.80
CA LEU A 238 13.50 -13.06 11.34
C LEU A 238 13.18 -13.88 12.59
N LEU A 239 12.45 -13.31 13.53
CA LEU A 239 12.05 -13.99 14.77
C LEU A 239 11.11 -15.18 14.49
N ALA A 240 10.18 -15.03 13.55
CA ALA A 240 9.30 -16.10 13.11
C ALA A 240 10.10 -17.26 12.51
N LYS A 241 11.06 -16.96 11.63
CA LYS A 241 11.94 -17.96 11.03
C LYS A 241 12.77 -18.69 12.08
N ALA A 242 13.37 -17.96 13.02
CA ALA A 242 14.17 -18.54 14.09
C ALA A 242 13.34 -19.45 15.02
N ALA A 243 12.06 -19.11 15.26
CA ALA A 243 11.14 -19.91 16.05
C ALA A 243 10.43 -21.02 15.24
N GLY A 244 10.75 -21.19 13.96
CA GLY A 244 10.12 -22.19 13.09
C GLY A 244 8.64 -21.94 12.82
N LYS A 245 8.20 -20.68 12.87
CA LYS A 245 6.81 -20.27 12.65
C LYS A 245 6.60 -19.79 11.21
N PRO A 246 5.51 -20.19 10.54
CA PRO A 246 5.22 -19.72 9.19
C PRO A 246 4.90 -18.22 9.19
N PHE A 247 5.42 -17.51 8.20
CA PHE A 247 5.25 -16.08 7.99
C PHE A 247 4.51 -15.85 6.67
N TYR A 248 3.24 -15.46 6.75
CA TYR A 248 2.38 -15.21 5.61
C TYR A 248 2.21 -13.72 5.37
N VAL A 249 2.11 -13.36 4.09
CA VAL A 249 1.89 -11.97 3.68
C VAL A 249 0.61 -11.90 2.87
N ALA A 250 -0.32 -11.04 3.27
CA ALA A 250 -1.52 -10.74 2.49
C ALA A 250 -1.30 -9.43 1.71
N ALA A 251 -1.39 -9.50 0.38
CA ALA A 251 -1.15 -8.36 -0.48
C ALA A 251 -1.98 -8.46 -1.77
N GLU A 252 -2.48 -7.33 -2.24
CA GLU A 252 -3.17 -7.22 -3.51
C GLU A 252 -2.17 -7.22 -4.68
N SER A 253 -2.51 -7.83 -5.82
CA SER A 253 -1.59 -7.93 -6.98
C SER A 253 -1.19 -6.57 -7.56
N HIS A 254 -2.03 -5.54 -7.41
CA HIS A 254 -1.74 -4.16 -7.84
C HIS A 254 -0.70 -3.44 -6.96
N LYS A 255 -0.12 -4.12 -5.97
CA LYS A 255 1.04 -3.66 -5.19
C LYS A 255 2.36 -4.29 -5.65
N PHE A 256 2.36 -5.05 -6.74
CA PHE A 256 3.58 -5.65 -7.27
C PHE A 256 4.38 -4.56 -7.99
N VAL A 257 5.62 -4.35 -7.56
CA VAL A 257 6.51 -3.26 -7.99
C VAL A 257 7.68 -3.85 -8.77
N ARG A 258 8.07 -3.21 -9.88
CA ARG A 258 9.33 -3.49 -10.57
C ARG A 258 10.51 -2.84 -9.84
N LEU A 259 10.87 -3.44 -8.72
CA LEU A 259 12.02 -3.07 -7.92
C LEU A 259 12.73 -4.36 -7.50
N TYR A 260 14.06 -4.33 -7.45
CA TYR A 260 14.88 -5.46 -6.99
C TYR A 260 15.86 -4.96 -5.92
N PRO A 261 15.41 -4.79 -4.67
CA PRO A 261 16.27 -4.29 -3.61
C PRO A 261 17.32 -5.34 -3.24
N LEU A 262 18.59 -4.94 -3.20
CA LEU A 262 19.71 -5.79 -2.74
C LEU A 262 19.82 -5.82 -1.22
N GLY A 263 19.18 -4.90 -0.51
CA GLY A 263 19.19 -4.80 0.95
C GLY A 263 18.22 -3.75 1.48
N GLN A 264 18.31 -3.45 2.77
CA GLN A 264 17.40 -2.50 3.45
C GLN A 264 17.50 -1.06 2.95
N TYR A 265 18.67 -0.68 2.45
CA TYR A 265 18.96 0.70 2.01
C TYR A 265 18.70 0.91 0.51
N ASP A 266 18.37 -0.14 -0.24
CA ASP A 266 18.22 -0.12 -1.70
C ASP A 266 16.74 -0.08 -2.11
N LEU A 267 15.99 0.85 -1.53
CA LEU A 267 14.53 0.96 -1.74
C LEU A 267 14.13 2.08 -2.69
N GLY A 268 15.09 2.87 -3.17
CA GLY A 268 14.82 4.04 -4.02
C GLY A 268 14.11 5.19 -3.31
N ILE A 269 14.03 5.14 -1.97
CA ILE A 269 13.47 6.19 -1.12
C ILE A 269 14.48 6.58 -0.04
N ASP A 270 14.52 7.87 0.30
CA ASP A 270 15.33 8.36 1.41
C ASP A 270 14.50 8.36 2.69
N GLN A 271 14.99 7.65 3.72
CA GLN A 271 14.31 7.47 4.99
C GLN A 271 15.23 7.88 6.13
N GLN A 272 14.87 8.92 6.88
CA GLN A 272 15.65 9.39 8.02
C GLN A 272 15.31 8.60 9.29
N VAL A 273 15.65 7.30 9.28
CA VAL A 273 15.41 6.40 10.42
C VAL A 273 16.57 6.45 11.42
N ILE A 274 17.79 6.66 10.94
CA ILE A 274 19.01 6.68 11.76
C ILE A 274 19.64 8.06 11.63
N GLU A 275 19.60 8.83 12.72
CA GLU A 275 20.21 10.14 12.81
C GLU A 275 21.31 10.11 13.88
N PHE A 276 22.54 10.42 13.47
CA PHE A 276 23.67 10.53 14.39
C PHE A 276 23.78 11.97 14.87
N GLN A 277 23.64 12.20 16.17
CA GLN A 277 23.78 13.51 16.80
C GLN A 277 24.89 13.47 17.86
N THR A 278 25.66 14.56 17.95
CA THR A 278 26.62 14.84 19.05
C THR A 278 26.18 16.08 19.83
N GLU A 279 26.72 16.31 21.02
CA GLU A 279 26.36 17.52 21.81
C GLU A 279 26.65 18.82 21.04
N ASP A 280 27.74 18.86 20.26
CA ASP A 280 28.12 20.01 19.41
C ASP A 280 27.15 20.28 18.26
N SER A 281 26.37 19.27 17.84
CA SER A 281 25.44 19.41 16.69
C SER A 281 24.15 20.16 17.01
N LYS A 282 23.87 20.46 18.29
CA LYS A 282 22.69 21.23 18.73
C LYS A 282 22.85 22.75 18.65
N GLU A 283 24.07 23.27 18.55
CA GLU A 283 24.30 24.72 18.52
C GLU A 283 24.00 25.36 17.16
N LEU A 284 23.95 24.59 16.07
CA LEU A 284 23.74 25.10 14.72
C LEU A 284 22.26 25.25 14.31
N THR A 285 21.30 24.79 15.12
CA THR A 285 19.86 24.79 14.76
C THR A 285 19.02 25.84 15.50
N ASN A 286 19.60 26.61 16.43
CA ASN A 286 18.83 27.50 17.31
C ASN A 286 18.73 28.97 16.85
N ASP A 287 19.38 29.38 15.75
CA ASP A 287 19.50 30.80 15.39
C ASP A 287 18.48 31.36 14.38
N GLU A 288 17.49 30.60 13.88
CA GLU A 288 16.54 31.15 12.88
C GLU A 288 15.03 30.87 13.08
N ARG A 289 14.53 30.58 14.29
CA ARG A 289 13.07 30.60 14.53
C ARG A 289 12.69 31.23 15.87
N THR A 290 12.96 32.53 15.98
CA THR A 290 12.32 33.40 16.97
C THR A 290 10.81 33.49 16.70
N PHE A 291 10.04 32.94 17.64
CA PHE A 291 8.75 33.45 18.13
C PHE A 291 7.85 34.21 17.12
N ALA A 292 6.96 33.47 16.46
CA ALA A 292 5.65 33.98 16.08
C ALA A 292 4.60 32.85 16.23
N ASP A 293 3.70 33.06 17.18
CA ASP A 293 2.37 32.49 17.39
C ASP A 293 1.98 31.25 16.56
N ARG A 294 2.02 30.06 17.19
CA ARG A 294 1.45 28.84 16.62
C ARG A 294 -0.06 28.84 16.84
N THR A 295 -0.83 29.08 15.78
CA THR A 295 -2.26 28.72 15.75
C THR A 295 -2.42 27.25 15.29
N PRO A 296 -3.46 26.52 15.72
CA PRO A 296 -3.59 25.08 15.51
C PRO A 296 -4.02 24.65 14.07
N THR A 297 -3.82 25.51 13.07
CA THR A 297 -4.33 25.29 11.70
C THR A 297 -3.25 25.05 10.64
N ASP A 298 -1.97 25.10 11.01
CA ASP A 298 -0.85 25.04 10.05
C ASP A 298 -0.25 23.63 9.82
N GLU A 299 -0.85 22.56 10.36
CA GLU A 299 -0.31 21.19 10.18
C GLU A 299 -0.48 20.61 8.77
N TYR A 300 -1.26 21.24 7.88
CA TYR A 300 -1.53 20.69 6.53
C TYR A 300 -1.25 21.63 5.34
N PHE A 301 -0.94 22.91 5.56
CA PHE A 301 -0.70 23.88 4.47
C PHE A 301 0.72 24.48 4.49
N GLY A 302 1.73 23.70 4.86
CA GLY A 302 3.13 24.12 4.77
C GLY A 302 3.73 23.90 3.39
N ASN A 303 4.04 25.00 2.68
CA ASN A 303 4.82 25.15 1.43
C ASN A 303 5.19 23.86 0.67
N MET A 304 4.58 23.68 -0.51
CA MET A 304 4.70 22.52 -1.41
C MET A 304 6.05 22.41 -2.17
N ASP A 305 7.02 23.29 -1.96
CA ASP A 305 8.17 23.39 -2.87
C ASP A 305 9.34 22.45 -2.56
N SER A 306 9.47 21.90 -1.35
CA SER A 306 10.55 20.95 -1.02
C SER A 306 10.03 19.52 -0.80
N PRO A 307 10.69 18.48 -1.36
CA PRO A 307 10.40 17.10 -0.99
C PRO A 307 10.69 16.93 0.51
N LYS A 308 9.65 16.73 1.31
CA LYS A 308 9.80 16.50 2.75
C LYS A 308 10.48 15.13 2.94
N PRO A 309 11.59 15.03 3.69
CA PRO A 309 12.16 13.73 4.01
C PRO A 309 11.12 12.87 4.71
N ASN A 310 11.14 11.58 4.43
CA ASN A 310 10.18 10.65 4.99
C ASN A 310 10.31 10.67 6.51
N SER A 311 9.31 11.23 7.20
CA SER A 311 9.30 11.25 8.66
C SER A 311 9.36 9.81 9.17
N ALA A 312 10.07 9.56 10.28
CA ALA A 312 10.22 8.20 10.84
C ALA A 312 8.87 7.46 11.05
N VAL A 313 7.76 8.19 11.06
CA VAL A 313 6.39 7.68 11.18
C VAL A 313 5.99 6.78 10.01
N ASP A 314 6.42 7.06 8.78
CA ASP A 314 6.05 6.31 7.56
C ASP A 314 7.20 5.46 6.99
N ALA A 315 8.18 5.16 7.84
CA ALA A 315 9.30 4.33 7.45
C ALA A 315 8.87 2.88 7.14
N VAL A 316 9.56 2.29 6.17
CA VAL A 316 9.36 0.91 5.70
C VAL A 316 10.66 0.12 5.77
N ASP A 317 10.51 -1.19 5.90
CA ASP A 317 11.60 -2.15 5.74
C ASP A 317 11.34 -3.14 4.61
N PHE A 318 12.43 -3.76 4.17
CA PHE A 318 12.42 -4.82 3.18
C PHE A 318 12.57 -6.18 3.87
N THR A 319 11.67 -7.11 3.59
CA THR A 319 11.76 -8.48 4.07
C THR A 319 12.12 -9.40 2.90
N PRO A 320 13.30 -10.05 2.93
CA PRO A 320 13.73 -10.96 1.88
C PRO A 320 12.77 -12.14 1.69
N PRO A 321 12.63 -12.64 0.45
CA PRO A 321 11.69 -13.73 0.12
C PRO A 321 11.95 -15.03 0.89
N ALA A 322 13.19 -15.29 1.33
CA ALA A 322 13.56 -16.49 2.09
C ALA A 322 12.88 -16.60 3.47
N LEU A 323 12.37 -15.48 4.00
CA LEU A 323 11.63 -15.41 5.25
C LEU A 323 10.11 -15.57 5.04
N VAL A 324 9.63 -15.34 3.81
CA VAL A 324 8.20 -15.42 3.46
C VAL A 324 7.82 -16.85 3.16
N SER A 325 6.84 -17.39 3.87
CA SER A 325 6.34 -18.74 3.67
C SER A 325 5.39 -18.82 2.48
N ALA A 326 4.46 -17.88 2.36
CA ALA A 326 3.59 -17.72 1.19
C ALA A 326 2.98 -16.32 1.14
N LEU A 327 2.64 -15.87 -0.07
CA LEU A 327 1.88 -14.66 -0.33
C LEU A 327 0.43 -15.01 -0.67
N ILE A 328 -0.53 -14.35 -0.03
CA ILE A 328 -1.96 -14.55 -0.23
C ILE A 328 -2.47 -13.37 -1.05
N THR A 329 -2.84 -13.64 -2.30
CA THR A 329 -3.34 -12.66 -3.27
C THR A 329 -4.76 -13.04 -3.72
N GLU A 330 -5.40 -12.18 -4.52
CA GLU A 330 -6.72 -12.44 -5.08
C GLU A 330 -6.71 -13.53 -6.17
N SER A 331 -5.53 -13.85 -6.72
CA SER A 331 -5.31 -14.93 -7.68
C SER A 331 -5.06 -16.27 -6.99
N GLY A 332 -4.81 -16.25 -5.68
CA GLY A 332 -4.60 -17.44 -4.87
C GLY A 332 -3.39 -17.30 -3.95
N VAL A 333 -2.84 -18.44 -3.54
CA VAL A 333 -1.65 -18.50 -2.70
C VAL A 333 -0.43 -18.67 -3.60
N LEU A 334 0.49 -17.72 -3.56
CA LEU A 334 1.70 -17.68 -4.35
C LEU A 334 2.93 -17.97 -3.48
N THR A 335 3.90 -18.66 -4.06
CA THR A 335 5.26 -18.69 -3.51
C THR A 335 5.99 -17.40 -3.91
N PRO A 336 7.03 -16.99 -3.18
CA PRO A 336 7.82 -15.81 -3.56
C PRO A 336 8.33 -15.87 -5.02
N SER A 337 8.71 -17.05 -5.51
CA SER A 337 9.15 -17.22 -6.90
C SER A 337 8.03 -17.00 -7.93
N ALA A 338 6.79 -17.36 -7.61
CA ALA A 338 5.65 -17.16 -8.52
C ALA A 338 5.30 -15.67 -8.72
N VAL A 339 5.69 -14.79 -7.78
CA VAL A 339 5.53 -13.33 -7.95
C VAL A 339 6.29 -12.82 -9.18
N SER A 340 7.49 -13.38 -9.42
CA SER A 340 8.30 -12.99 -10.58
C SER A 340 7.61 -13.37 -11.89
N GLU A 341 6.96 -14.55 -11.94
CA GLU A 341 6.19 -15.00 -13.12
C GLU A 341 4.98 -14.09 -13.39
N GLU A 342 4.24 -13.72 -12.34
CA GLU A 342 3.12 -12.77 -12.44
C GLU A 342 3.60 -11.42 -12.98
N LEU A 343 4.70 -10.88 -12.45
CA LEU A 343 5.29 -9.64 -12.96
C LEU A 343 5.72 -9.78 -14.41
N ILE A 344 6.41 -10.86 -14.80
CA ILE A 344 6.80 -11.09 -16.19
C ILE A 344 5.57 -11.08 -17.10
N SER A 345 4.47 -11.72 -16.71
CA SER A 345 3.22 -11.76 -17.50
C SER A 345 2.57 -10.39 -17.73
N VAL A 346 2.72 -9.46 -16.77
CA VAL A 346 2.20 -8.09 -16.88
C VAL A 346 3.08 -7.25 -17.80
N TRP A 347 4.39 -7.46 -17.73
CA TRP A 347 5.40 -6.58 -18.33
C TRP A 347 5.92 -7.02 -19.70
N TYR A 348 5.74 -8.28 -20.09
CA TYR A 348 6.20 -8.82 -21.37
C TYR A 348 5.05 -9.41 -22.18
#